data_AF-A0A3D5DE72-F1
#
_entry.id   AF-A0A3D5DE72-F1
#
_cell.length_a   1.000
_cell.length_b   1.000
_cell.length_c   1.000
_cell.angle_alpha   90.00
_cell.angle_beta   90.00
_cell.angle_gamma   90.00
#
_symmetry.space_group_name_H-M   'P 1'
#
loop_
_entity.id
_entity.type
_entity.pdbx_description
1 polymer ?
#
loop_
_entity_poly.entity_id
_entity_poly.type
_entity_poly.pdbx_seq_one_letter_code
_entity_poly.pdbx_strand_id
1 'polypeptide(L)'
;MRWDAPCHMLLDVGITPTGKPREKGIWMYGTDILTPKNETSTYYFWGASRSCGLDDPNAGKQWEDAIELAFGQQDKPVIEAQQHMLRLRGATDIDEVDAVRLPTDAGPTRCRLVMDKLRETNATESPQPNNPSLSKLIAISKNNHTDRVMPVV
;
A
#
# COMPACT_ATOMS: atom_id res chain seq x y z
N MET A 1 -4.01 -0.84 -6.49
CA MET A 1 -3.08 -1.15 -5.39
C MET A 1 -2.53 -2.54 -5.64
N ARG A 2 -1.20 -2.71 -5.69
CA ARG A 2 -0.57 -4.03 -5.60
C ARG A 2 -0.34 -4.34 -4.12
N TRP A 3 -0.56 -5.59 -3.71
CA TRP A 3 -0.27 -6.08 -2.36
C TRP A 3 0.64 -7.29 -2.47
N ASP A 4 1.70 -7.28 -1.68
CA ASP A 4 2.67 -8.36 -1.54
C ASP A 4 2.70 -8.77 -0.05
N ALA A 5 2.63 -10.06 0.22
CA ALA A 5 2.66 -10.54 1.60
C ALA A 5 4.03 -10.23 2.26
N PRO A 6 4.09 -9.96 3.58
CA PRO A 6 2.98 -10.05 4.51
C PRO A 6 2.05 -8.84 4.55
N CYS A 7 2.53 -7.62 4.29
CA CYS A 7 1.71 -6.38 4.28
C CYS A 7 2.45 -5.24 3.55
N HIS A 8 2.99 -5.50 2.37
CA HIS A 8 3.67 -4.49 1.55
C HIS A 8 2.76 -4.07 0.41
N MET A 9 2.47 -2.77 0.30
CA MET A 9 1.55 -2.24 -0.70
C MET A 9 2.23 -1.19 -1.55
N LEU A 10 1.90 -1.21 -2.84
CA LEU A 10 2.34 -0.22 -3.82
C LEU A 10 1.13 0.35 -4.55
N LEU A 11 0.84 1.62 -4.30
CA LEU A 11 -0.19 2.40 -4.95
C LEU A 11 0.38 3.00 -6.23
N ASP A 12 -0.16 2.61 -7.38
CA ASP A 12 0.21 3.18 -8.68
C ASP A 12 -0.88 4.15 -9.16
N VAL A 13 -0.65 5.45 -8.92
CA VAL A 13 -1.60 6.51 -9.25
C VAL A 13 -1.00 7.49 -10.25
N GLY A 14 -1.87 8.13 -11.02
CA GLY A 14 -1.44 9.05 -12.06
C GLY A 14 -2.61 9.61 -12.84
N ILE A 15 -2.35 10.70 -13.54
CA ILE A 15 -3.33 11.42 -14.35
C ILE A 15 -2.71 11.73 -15.71
N THR A 16 -3.52 11.59 -16.77
CA THR A 16 -3.13 11.89 -18.15
C THR A 16 -4.25 12.68 -18.84
N PRO A 17 -3.94 13.57 -19.80
CA PRO A 17 -4.98 14.25 -20.57
C PRO A 17 -5.93 13.27 -21.27
N THR A 18 -7.19 13.67 -21.43
CA THR A 18 -8.21 12.85 -22.10
C THR A 18 -7.74 12.44 -23.50
N GLY A 19 -7.89 11.16 -23.81
CA GLY A 19 -7.49 10.58 -25.11
C GLY A 19 -5.98 10.37 -25.27
N LYS A 20 -5.16 10.64 -24.25
CA LYS A 20 -3.74 10.31 -24.25
C LYS A 20 -3.46 9.04 -23.44
N PRO A 21 -2.44 8.26 -23.81
CA PRO A 21 -2.06 7.08 -23.05
C PRO A 21 -1.46 7.48 -21.69
N ARG A 22 -1.45 6.55 -20.72
CA ARG A 22 -1.02 6.83 -19.33
C ARG A 22 0.44 7.25 -19.25
N GLU A 23 1.28 6.76 -20.15
CA GLU A 23 2.72 7.05 -20.25
C GLU A 23 3.00 8.51 -20.65
N LYS A 24 1.99 9.23 -21.13
CA LYS A 24 2.08 10.67 -21.42
C LYS A 24 1.58 11.54 -20.27
N GLY A 25 1.15 10.93 -19.17
CA GLY A 25 0.71 11.61 -17.96
C GLY A 25 1.81 11.73 -16.91
N ILE A 26 1.42 12.27 -15.75
CA ILE A 26 2.23 12.25 -14.53
C ILE A 26 1.80 11.09 -13.65
N TRP A 27 2.74 10.58 -12.85
CA TRP A 27 2.51 9.42 -11.99
C TRP A 27 3.18 9.60 -10.62
N MET A 28 2.67 8.85 -9.66
CA MET A 28 3.21 8.74 -8.32
C MET A 28 2.99 7.30 -7.81
N TYR A 29 4.02 6.77 -7.16
CA TYR A 29 3.96 5.55 -6.38
C TYR A 29 3.85 5.87 -4.90
N GLY A 30 2.75 5.45 -4.28
CA GLY A 30 2.60 5.42 -2.82
C GLY A 30 3.12 4.08 -2.31
N THR A 31 4.08 4.10 -1.41
CA THR A 31 4.56 2.91 -0.72
C THR A 31 3.91 2.87 0.64
N ASP A 32 3.24 1.76 0.98
CA ASP A 32 2.59 1.57 2.27
C ASP A 32 3.02 0.22 2.85
N ILE A 33 3.79 0.24 3.94
CA ILE A 33 4.37 -0.95 4.58
C ILE A 33 3.90 -1.01 6.03
N LEU A 34 3.22 -2.10 6.38
CA LEU A 34 2.70 -2.32 7.72
C LEU A 34 3.49 -3.42 8.42
N THR A 35 3.99 -3.12 9.62
CA THR A 35 4.73 -4.08 10.46
C THR A 35 4.09 -4.14 11.85
N PRO A 36 3.59 -5.30 12.30
CA PRO A 36 3.04 -5.44 13.65
C PRO A 36 4.06 -5.02 14.71
N LYS A 37 3.62 -4.20 15.67
CA LYS A 37 4.39 -3.88 16.88
C LYS A 37 4.01 -4.83 18.02
N ASN A 38 2.71 -5.05 18.18
CA ASN A 38 2.09 -6.00 19.11
C ASN A 38 0.69 -6.36 18.60
N GLU A 39 -0.11 -7.04 19.41
CA GLU A 39 -1.43 -7.57 19.05
C GLU A 39 -2.44 -6.49 18.63
N THR A 40 -2.25 -5.24 19.07
CA THR A 40 -3.23 -4.15 18.86
C THR A 40 -2.60 -2.87 18.29
N SER A 41 -1.34 -2.93 17.85
CA SER A 41 -0.66 -1.78 17.26
C SER A 41 0.32 -2.18 16.16
N THR A 42 0.45 -1.31 15.17
CA THR A 42 1.21 -1.54 13.94
C THR A 42 2.06 -0.29 13.63
N TYR A 43 3.28 -0.50 13.18
CA TYR A 43 4.08 0.53 12.53
C TYR A 43 3.62 0.67 11.09
N TYR A 44 3.31 1.90 10.69
CA TYR A 44 2.96 2.24 9.31
C TYR A 44 4.07 3.11 8.72
N PHE A 45 4.84 2.53 7.81
CA PHE A 45 5.83 3.24 7.01
C PHE A 45 5.21 3.61 5.66
N TRP A 46 5.28 4.88 5.30
CA TRP A 46 4.79 5.38 4.03
C TRP A 46 5.87 6.12 3.25
N GLY A 47 5.71 6.22 1.93
CA GLY A 47 6.58 7.01 1.06
C GLY A 47 5.90 7.39 -0.25
N ALA A 48 6.37 8.46 -0.89
CA ALA A 48 5.86 8.92 -2.18
C ALA A 48 7.00 9.10 -3.19
N SER A 49 6.99 8.29 -4.25
CA SER A 49 7.91 8.40 -5.38
C SER A 49 7.16 8.99 -6.57
N ARG A 50 7.51 10.20 -7.01
CA ARG A 50 6.73 10.98 -7.99
C ARG A 50 7.52 11.34 -9.23
N SER A 51 6.83 11.55 -10.34
CA SER A 51 7.42 11.96 -11.63
C SER A 51 7.41 13.47 -11.88
N CYS A 52 6.87 14.26 -10.96
CA CYS A 52 6.64 15.70 -11.15
C CYS A 52 7.00 16.51 -9.90
N GLY A 53 7.27 17.82 -10.07
CA GLY A 53 7.63 18.70 -8.96
C GLY A 53 8.92 18.26 -8.26
N LEU A 54 9.92 17.82 -9.05
CA LEU A 54 11.21 17.37 -8.52
C LEU A 54 12.10 18.57 -8.12
N ASP A 55 12.07 19.63 -8.93
CA ASP A 55 12.83 20.86 -8.68
C ASP A 55 12.04 21.92 -7.90
N ASP A 56 10.78 21.62 -7.55
CA ASP A 56 9.95 22.51 -6.74
C ASP A 56 10.20 22.26 -5.25
N PRO A 57 10.81 23.21 -4.53
CA PRO A 57 11.11 23.06 -3.11
C PRO A 57 9.85 22.91 -2.25
N ASN A 58 8.68 23.36 -2.72
CA ASN A 58 7.42 23.28 -1.98
C ASN A 58 6.65 21.97 -2.23
N ALA A 59 6.98 21.23 -3.29
CA ALA A 59 6.23 20.03 -3.66
C ALA A 59 6.37 18.92 -2.61
N GLY A 60 7.55 18.77 -2.00
CA GLY A 60 7.77 17.80 -0.93
C GLY A 60 6.85 18.03 0.26
N LYS A 61 6.79 19.27 0.75
CA LYS A 61 5.95 19.65 1.90
C LYS A 61 4.46 19.45 1.62
N GLN A 62 4.00 19.77 0.40
CA GLN A 62 2.60 19.54 0.01
C GLN A 62 2.23 18.05 0.04
N TRP A 63 3.14 17.17 -0.40
CA TRP A 63 2.93 15.73 -0.32
C TRP A 63 2.90 15.23 1.12
N GLU A 64 3.84 15.68 1.96
CA GLU A 64 3.85 15.35 3.39
C GLU A 64 2.53 15.76 4.07
N ASP A 65 2.06 16.98 3.82
CA ASP A 65 0.81 17.49 4.41
C ASP A 65 -0.42 16.72 3.93
N ALA A 66 -0.48 16.40 2.64
CA ALA A 66 -1.57 15.62 2.07
C ALA A 66 -1.62 14.21 2.66
N ILE A 67 -0.47 13.58 2.86
CA ILE A 67 -0.37 12.23 3.41
C ILE A 67 -0.68 12.22 4.91
N GLU A 68 -0.22 13.22 5.66
CA GLU A 68 -0.57 13.36 7.09
C GLU A 68 -2.07 13.59 7.27
N LEU A 69 -2.69 14.40 6.42
CA LEU A 69 -4.13 14.58 6.42
C LEU A 69 -4.86 13.26 6.15
N ALA A 70 -4.47 12.53 5.10
CA ALA A 70 -5.11 11.27 4.73
C ALA A 70 -4.92 10.18 5.80
N PHE A 71 -3.67 9.84 6.14
CA PHE A 71 -3.42 8.72 7.05
C PHE A 71 -3.52 9.09 8.52
N GLY A 72 -3.01 10.25 8.91
CA GLY A 72 -3.00 10.70 10.30
C GLY A 72 -4.39 11.13 10.79
N GLN A 73 -5.12 11.88 9.98
CA GLN A 73 -6.37 12.52 10.41
C GLN A 73 -7.64 11.82 9.90
N GLN A 74 -7.57 11.04 8.81
CA GLN A 74 -8.76 10.37 8.25
C GLN A 74 -8.73 8.86 8.49
N ASP A 75 -7.72 8.14 8.00
CA ASP A 75 -7.71 6.67 8.08
C ASP A 75 -7.47 6.15 9.49
N LYS A 76 -6.48 6.70 10.21
CA LYS A 76 -6.12 6.23 11.55
C LYS A 76 -7.30 6.26 12.53
N PRO A 77 -8.09 7.34 12.67
CA PRO A 77 -9.25 7.34 13.56
C PRO A 77 -10.30 6.28 13.20
N VAL A 78 -10.50 5.99 11.91
CA VAL A 78 -11.44 4.96 11.46
C VAL A 78 -10.94 3.57 11.85
N ILE A 79 -9.66 3.26 11.64
CA ILE A 79 -9.07 1.98 11.99
C ILE A 79 -9.07 1.77 13.51
N GLU A 80 -8.71 2.80 14.30
CA GLU A 80 -8.75 2.74 15.76
C GLU A 80 -10.18 2.54 16.29
N ALA A 81 -11.18 3.16 15.65
CA ALA A 81 -12.59 2.94 15.97
C ALA A 81 -13.03 1.49 15.64
N GLN A 82 -12.58 0.91 14.53
CA GLN A 82 -12.85 -0.49 14.20
C GLN A 82 -12.25 -1.43 15.26
N GLN A 83 -10.99 -1.21 15.66
CA GLN A 83 -10.34 -1.99 16.72
C GLN A 83 -11.08 -1.86 18.06
N HIS A 84 -11.58 -0.66 18.39
CA HIS A 84 -12.42 -0.42 19.55
C HIS A 84 -13.71 -1.24 19.50
N MET A 85 -14.38 -1.27 18.35
CA MET A 85 -15.62 -2.02 18.16
C MET A 85 -15.43 -3.52 18.28
N LEU A 86 -14.35 -4.08 17.72
CA LEU A 86 -13.99 -5.49 17.89
C LEU A 86 -13.84 -5.83 19.38
N ARG A 87 -13.10 -5.00 20.12
CA ARG A 87 -12.92 -5.18 21.57
C ARG A 87 -14.24 -5.12 22.34
N LEU A 88 -15.15 -4.19 22.01
CA LEU A 88 -16.48 -4.13 22.65
C LEU A 88 -17.35 -5.36 22.37
N ARG A 89 -17.06 -6.11 21.31
CA ARG A 89 -17.71 -7.37 20.97
C ARG A 89 -16.99 -8.59 21.52
N GLY A 90 -15.89 -8.40 22.27
CA GLY A 90 -15.07 -9.51 22.76
C GLY A 90 -14.31 -10.23 21.65
N ALA A 91 -14.13 -9.59 20.50
CA ALA A 91 -13.45 -10.11 19.34
C ALA A 91 -12.05 -9.48 19.18
N THR A 92 -11.14 -10.26 18.60
CA THR A 92 -9.80 -9.84 18.19
C THR A 92 -9.65 -9.72 16.68
N ASP A 93 -10.59 -10.29 15.92
CA ASP A 93 -10.58 -10.27 14.46
C ASP A 93 -12.00 -10.02 13.88
N ILE A 94 -12.07 -9.49 12.66
CA ILE A 94 -13.32 -9.18 11.96
C ILE A 94 -14.17 -10.42 11.66
N ASP A 95 -13.55 -11.60 11.52
CA ASP A 95 -14.25 -12.85 11.25
C ASP A 95 -14.91 -13.44 12.52
N GLU A 96 -14.64 -12.86 13.69
CA GLU A 96 -15.27 -13.21 14.97
C GLU A 96 -16.53 -12.36 15.27
N VAL A 97 -16.89 -11.44 14.37
CA VAL A 97 -18.10 -10.61 14.47
C VAL A 97 -18.98 -10.77 13.23
N ASP A 98 -20.25 -10.34 13.33
CA ASP A 98 -21.20 -10.35 12.20
C ASP A 98 -20.92 -9.18 11.23
N ALA A 99 -19.77 -9.25 10.55
CA ALA A 99 -19.34 -8.24 9.59
C ALA A 99 -20.02 -8.44 8.23
N VAL A 100 -20.66 -7.39 7.71
CA VAL A 100 -21.24 -7.39 6.36
C VAL A 100 -20.17 -7.03 5.33
N ARG A 101 -19.84 -7.99 4.47
CA ARG A 101 -18.89 -7.76 3.36
C ARG A 101 -19.59 -7.19 2.13
N LEU A 102 -18.92 -6.24 1.47
CA LEU A 102 -19.35 -5.59 0.24
C LEU A 102 -18.48 -6.06 -0.95
N PRO A 103 -18.92 -5.84 -2.20
CA PRO A 103 -18.11 -6.18 -3.38
C PRO A 103 -16.72 -5.52 -3.38
N THR A 104 -16.57 -4.34 -2.76
CA THR A 104 -15.28 -3.65 -2.60
C THR A 104 -14.29 -4.38 -1.70
N ASP A 105 -14.76 -5.31 -0.85
CA ASP A 105 -13.94 -6.04 0.11
C ASP A 105 -13.29 -7.29 -0.50
N ALA A 106 -13.50 -7.56 -1.80
CA ALA A 106 -12.93 -8.72 -2.47
C ALA A 106 -11.38 -8.73 -2.43
N GLY A 107 -10.76 -7.56 -2.57
CA GLY A 107 -9.30 -7.38 -2.47
C GLY A 107 -8.76 -7.74 -1.07
N PRO A 108 -9.14 -7.03 -0.01
CA PRO A 108 -8.67 -7.32 1.35
C PRO A 108 -9.05 -8.74 1.81
N THR A 109 -10.21 -9.27 1.43
CA THR A 109 -10.61 -10.65 1.74
C THR A 109 -9.61 -11.67 1.17
N ARG A 110 -9.14 -11.48 -0.08
CA ARG A 110 -8.11 -12.35 -0.67
C ARG A 110 -6.76 -12.23 0.05
N CYS A 111 -6.37 -11.02 0.45
CA CYS A 111 -5.14 -10.80 1.21
C CYS A 111 -5.19 -11.55 2.55
N ARG A 112 -6.33 -11.52 3.24
CA ARG A 112 -6.55 -12.27 4.49
C ARG A 112 -6.39 -13.78 4.29
N LEU A 113 -6.99 -14.35 3.25
CA LEU A 113 -6.84 -15.79 2.93
C LEU A 113 -5.37 -16.18 2.68
N VAL A 114 -4.59 -15.33 2.02
CA VAL A 114 -3.14 -15.56 1.84
C VAL A 114 -2.42 -15.51 3.19
N MET A 115 -2.73 -14.54 4.04
CA MET A 115 -2.13 -14.40 5.36
C MET A 115 -2.47 -15.57 6.28
N ASP A 116 -3.71 -16.05 6.27
CA ASP A 116 -4.13 -17.23 7.04
C ASP A 116 -3.35 -18.45 6.61
N LYS A 117 -3.24 -18.68 5.30
CA LYS A 117 -2.41 -19.77 4.77
C LYS A 117 -0.94 -19.65 5.21
N LEU A 118 -0.34 -18.45 5.13
CA LEU A 118 1.05 -18.25 5.54
C LEU A 118 1.27 -18.51 7.04
N ARG A 119 0.31 -18.10 7.88
CA ARG A 119 0.29 -18.36 9.33
C ARG A 119 0.16 -19.85 9.63
N GLU A 120 -0.76 -20.55 8.96
CA GLU A 120 -0.96 -21.99 9.12
C GLU A 120 0.28 -22.79 8.72
N THR A 121 0.94 -22.40 7.63
CA THR A 121 2.11 -23.13 7.14
C THR A 121 3.43 -22.70 7.79
N ASN A 122 3.45 -21.67 8.64
CA ASN A 122 4.67 -21.00 9.12
C ASN A 122 5.68 -20.75 7.99
N ALA A 123 5.17 -20.34 6.81
CA ALA A 123 6.02 -20.14 5.66
C ALA A 123 6.93 -18.94 5.90
N THR A 124 8.24 -19.17 5.90
CA THR A 124 9.26 -18.11 6.05
C THR A 124 9.62 -17.46 4.72
N GLU A 125 9.31 -18.13 3.60
CA GLU A 125 9.44 -17.56 2.28
C GLU A 125 8.25 -16.62 2.02
N SER A 126 8.56 -15.32 1.91
CA SER A 126 7.59 -14.37 1.38
C SER A 126 7.30 -14.75 -0.08
N PRO A 127 6.02 -14.82 -0.49
CA PRO A 127 5.67 -14.95 -1.90
C PRO A 127 6.43 -13.91 -2.70
N GLN A 128 7.33 -14.36 -3.58
CA GLN A 128 8.11 -13.45 -4.39
C GLN A 128 7.15 -12.71 -5.33
N PRO A 129 7.20 -11.37 -5.39
CA PRO A 129 6.28 -10.58 -6.21
C PRO A 129 6.56 -10.71 -7.72
N ASN A 130 7.34 -11.73 -8.13
CA ASN A 130 7.83 -11.98 -9.49
C ASN A 130 8.52 -10.76 -10.16
N ASN A 131 8.92 -9.75 -9.40
CA ASN A 131 9.65 -8.60 -9.93
C ASN A 131 11.07 -9.02 -10.38
N PRO A 132 11.61 -8.43 -11.47
CA PRO A 132 13.03 -8.54 -11.78
C PRO A 132 13.87 -8.08 -10.59
N SER A 133 15.08 -8.63 -10.45
CA SER A 133 16.01 -8.20 -9.40
C SER A 133 16.24 -6.68 -9.46
N LEU A 134 16.48 -6.05 -8.31
CA LEU A 134 16.78 -4.62 -8.24
C LEU A 134 17.91 -4.21 -9.21
N SER A 135 18.93 -5.06 -9.35
CA SER A 135 20.02 -4.88 -10.32
C SER A 135 19.53 -4.81 -11.77
N LYS A 136 18.55 -5.65 -12.16
CA LYS A 136 17.94 -5.62 -13.50
C LYS A 136 17.08 -4.37 -13.67
N LEU A 137 16.31 -3.98 -12.65
CA LEU A 137 15.49 -2.76 -12.69
C LEU A 137 16.36 -1.50 -12.86
N ILE A 138 17.47 -1.42 -12.12
CA ILE A 138 18.44 -0.31 -12.23
C ILE A 138 19.08 -0.29 -13.63
N ALA A 139 19.50 -1.45 -14.15
CA ALA A 139 20.09 -1.55 -15.49
C ALA A 139 19.12 -1.10 -16.60
N ILE A 140 17.83 -1.45 -16.48
CA ILE A 140 16.77 -1.02 -17.40
C ILE A 140 16.55 0.50 -17.32
N SER A 141 16.54 1.05 -16.10
CA SER A 141 16.29 2.48 -15.88
C SER A 141 17.38 3.40 -16.45
N LYS A 142 18.57 2.86 -16.82
CA LYS A 142 19.73 3.66 -17.29
C LYS A 142 20.09 4.83 -16.35
N ASN A 143 19.82 4.70 -15.04
CA ASN A 143 19.97 5.76 -14.05
C ASN A 143 19.06 7.00 -14.29
N ASN A 144 18.00 6.85 -15.10
CA ASN A 144 16.94 7.83 -15.26
C ASN A 144 15.82 7.52 -14.25
N HIS A 145 15.58 8.43 -13.31
CA HIS A 145 14.54 8.29 -12.29
C HIS A 145 13.17 8.83 -12.74
N THR A 146 13.06 9.33 -13.98
CA THR A 146 11.80 9.85 -14.54
C THR A 146 11.00 8.80 -15.31
N ASP A 147 11.64 7.70 -15.71
CA ASP A 147 10.98 6.61 -16.41
C ASP A 147 10.19 5.76 -15.41
N ARG A 148 8.92 5.51 -15.73
CA ARG A 148 8.04 4.69 -14.90
C ARG A 148 8.53 3.24 -14.90
N VAL A 149 8.93 2.74 -13.74
CA VAL A 149 9.17 1.31 -13.55
C VAL A 149 7.82 0.63 -13.38
N MET A 150 7.39 -0.16 -14.36
CA MET A 150 6.15 -0.92 -14.23
C MET A 150 6.36 -2.04 -13.21
N PRO A 151 5.59 -2.09 -12.12
CA PRO A 151 5.61 -3.24 -11.22
C PRO A 151 5.17 -4.48 -12.02
N VAL A 152 5.80 -5.63 -11.76
CA VAL A 152 5.20 -6.91 -12.18
C VAL A 152 3.93 -7.08 -11.37
N VAL A 153 2.84 -7.38 -12.07
CA VAL A 153 1.50 -7.62 -11.51
C VAL A 153 1.19 -9.10 -11.63
#